data_AF-A0AAN8H6H7-F1
#
_entry.id   AF-A0AAN8H6H7-F1
#
_cell.length_a   1.000
_cell.length_b   1.000
_cell.length_c   1.000
_cell.angle_alpha   90.00
_cell.angle_beta   90.00
_cell.angle_gamma   90.00
#
_symmetry.space_group_name_H-M   'P 1'
#
loop_
_entity.id
_entity.type
_entity.pdbx_description
1 polymer ?
#
loop_
_entity_poly.entity_id
_entity_poly.type
_entity_poly.pdbx_seq_one_letter_code
_entity_poly.pdbx_strand_id
1 'polypeptide(L)'
;MQLQDKFGWDAFKKVFAAYHKIGNYPSDNSGKMNLYAETFSQTVEMNLSAFFKSWGWPIDAATEEKLITLPPWSDHPMVQYG
;
A
#
# COMPACT_ATOMS: atom_id res chain seq x y z
N MET A 1 -13.45 -5.20 5.40
CA MET A 1 -12.65 -4.50 4.38
C MET A 1 -11.21 -4.55 4.88
N GLN A 2 -10.34 -5.42 4.35
CA GLN A 2 -9.16 -5.97 5.08
C GLN A 2 -8.22 -4.89 5.67
N LEU A 3 -7.94 -3.82 4.92
CA LEU A 3 -7.14 -2.69 5.41
C LEU A 3 -7.86 -1.89 6.51
N GLN A 4 -9.17 -1.70 6.40
CA GLN A 4 -9.96 -0.99 7.42
C GLN A 4 -10.08 -1.84 8.68
N ASP A 5 -10.25 -3.16 8.54
CA ASP A 5 -10.37 -4.07 9.68
C ASP A 5 -9.06 -4.12 10.49
N LYS A 6 -7.91 -3.99 9.79
CA LYS A 6 -6.57 -3.98 10.42
C LYS A 6 -6.17 -2.61 10.98
N PHE A 7 -6.38 -1.54 10.23
CA PHE A 7 -5.82 -0.21 10.53
C PHE A 7 -6.87 0.83 10.95
N GLY A 8 -8.16 0.50 10.81
CA GLY A 8 -9.27 1.40 11.10
C GLY A 8 -9.40 2.57 10.11
N TRP A 9 -10.39 3.41 10.37
CA TRP A 9 -10.68 4.61 9.57
C TRP A 9 -9.64 5.72 9.71
N ASP A 10 -8.87 5.73 10.80
CA ASP A 10 -7.86 6.76 11.05
C ASP A 10 -6.72 6.69 10.04
N ALA A 11 -6.24 5.47 9.73
CA ALA A 11 -5.23 5.25 8.71
C ALA A 11 -5.69 5.74 7.33
N PHE A 12 -6.92 5.43 6.93
CA PHE A 12 -7.48 5.92 5.66
C PHE A 12 -7.50 7.45 5.58
N LYS A 13 -7.93 8.13 6.66
CA LYS A 13 -7.90 9.60 6.72
C LYS A 13 -6.49 10.15 6.52
N LYS A 14 -5.48 9.54 7.15
CA LYS A 14 -4.07 9.94 6.99
C LYS A 14 -3.58 9.69 5.57
N VAL A 15 -3.91 8.55 4.96
CA VAL A 15 -3.52 8.23 3.57
C VAL A 15 -4.13 9.25 2.61
N PHE A 16 -5.42 9.57 2.72
CA PHE A 16 -6.05 10.59 1.88
C PHE A 16 -5.44 11.98 2.10
N ALA A 17 -5.12 12.34 3.34
CA ALA A 17 -4.44 13.59 3.64
C ALA A 17 -3.01 13.66 3.05
N ALA A 18 -2.28 12.55 3.05
CA ALA A 18 -0.99 12.42 2.37
C ALA A 18 -1.16 12.53 0.85
N TYR A 19 -2.15 11.85 0.29
CA TYR A 19 -2.45 11.85 -1.14
C TYR A 19 -2.80 13.26 -1.67
N HIS A 20 -3.55 14.04 -0.89
CA HIS A 20 -3.85 15.44 -1.21
C HIS A 20 -2.61 16.34 -1.32
N LYS A 21 -1.48 15.95 -0.71
CA LYS A 21 -0.20 16.67 -0.80
C LYS A 21 0.66 16.21 -1.98
N ILE A 22 0.33 15.08 -2.60
CA ILE A 22 1.07 14.55 -3.75
C ILE A 22 0.62 15.31 -5.00
N GLY A 23 1.42 16.29 -5.40
CA GLY A 23 1.18 17.07 -6.62
C GLY A 23 1.63 16.38 -7.91
N ASN A 24 2.52 15.38 -7.81
CA ASN A 24 3.06 14.67 -8.96
C ASN A 24 2.61 13.21 -8.93
N TYR A 25 1.45 12.94 -9.54
CA TYR A 25 0.93 11.59 -9.68
C TYR A 25 1.22 11.04 -11.09
N PRO A 26 1.54 9.75 -11.21
CA PRO A 26 1.73 9.12 -12.52
C PRO A 26 0.42 9.12 -13.31
N SER A 27 0.52 9.31 -14.64
CA SER A 27 -0.62 9.21 -15.56
C SER A 27 -1.15 7.78 -15.65
N ASP A 28 -0.26 6.81 -15.50
CA ASP A 28 -0.49 5.41 -15.80
C ASP A 28 -1.18 4.68 -14.64
N ASN A 29 -2.06 3.74 -14.96
CA ASN A 29 -2.82 2.99 -13.95
C ASN A 29 -1.92 2.20 -13.01
N SER A 30 -0.90 1.51 -13.54
CA SER A 30 0.06 0.78 -12.71
C SER A 30 0.81 1.73 -11.78
N GLY A 31 1.22 2.91 -12.26
CA GLY A 31 1.87 3.92 -11.43
C GLY A 31 0.96 4.41 -10.30
N LYS A 32 -0.33 4.63 -10.57
CA LYS A 32 -1.30 5.05 -9.53
C LYS A 32 -1.49 3.98 -8.45
N MET A 33 -1.56 2.71 -8.86
CA MET A 33 -1.66 1.57 -7.94
C MET A 33 -0.41 1.44 -7.07
N ASN A 34 0.77 1.59 -7.66
CA ASN A 34 2.05 1.59 -6.94
C ASN A 34 2.16 2.76 -5.96
N LEU A 35 1.81 3.97 -6.39
CA LEU A 35 1.82 5.15 -5.53
C LEU A 35 0.88 4.98 -4.34
N TYR A 36 -0.31 4.41 -4.55
CA TYR A 36 -1.24 4.11 -3.46
C TYR A 36 -0.64 3.10 -2.49
N ALA A 37 -0.11 1.97 -2.99
CA ALA A 37 0.51 0.95 -2.15
C ALA A 37 1.69 1.50 -1.33
N GLU A 38 2.53 2.33 -1.95
CA GLU A 38 3.66 3.02 -1.30
C GLU A 38 3.18 3.97 -0.20
N THR A 39 2.29 4.90 -0.55
CA THR A 39 1.78 5.93 0.36
C THR A 39 1.05 5.29 1.55
N PHE A 40 0.24 4.26 1.29
CA PHE A 40 -0.48 3.56 2.34
C PHE A 40 0.51 2.88 3.28
N SER A 41 1.44 2.09 2.73
CA SER A 41 2.43 1.36 3.51
C SER A 41 3.26 2.29 4.40
N GLN A 42 3.71 3.43 3.87
CA GLN A 42 4.42 4.45 4.65
C GLN A 42 3.54 5.06 5.75
N THR A 43 2.27 5.32 5.47
CA THR A 43 1.35 5.94 6.43
C THR A 43 1.04 5.03 7.61
N VAL A 44 0.98 3.71 7.38
CA VAL A 44 0.76 2.72 8.45
C VAL A 44 2.05 2.09 8.96
N GLU A 45 3.21 2.59 8.50
CA GLU A 45 4.55 2.11 8.84
C GLU A 45 4.70 0.59 8.70
N MET A 46 4.08 0.01 7.67
CA MET A 46 4.05 -1.43 7.44
C MET A 46 4.08 -1.72 5.95
N ASN A 47 4.86 -2.71 5.54
CA ASN A 47 4.96 -3.07 4.13
C ASN A 47 3.75 -3.90 3.70
N LEU A 48 2.89 -3.29 2.87
CA LEU A 48 1.68 -3.88 2.31
C LEU A 48 1.88 -4.38 0.88
N SER A 49 3.10 -4.34 0.31
CA SER A 49 3.34 -4.73 -1.08
C SER A 49 2.88 -6.16 -1.36
N ALA A 50 3.20 -7.09 -0.46
CA ALA A 50 2.78 -8.49 -0.53
C ALA A 50 1.26 -8.63 -0.56
N PHE A 51 0.55 -7.88 0.30
CA PHE A 51 -0.90 -7.88 0.35
C PHE A 51 -1.52 -7.42 -0.98
N PHE A 52 -1.04 -6.30 -1.53
CA PHE A 52 -1.55 -5.78 -2.80
C PHE A 52 -1.22 -6.71 -3.97
N LYS A 53 -0.06 -7.38 -3.95
CA LYS A 53 0.31 -8.41 -4.94
C LYS A 53 -0.65 -9.61 -4.89
N SER A 54 -0.95 -10.14 -3.71
CA SER A 54 -1.95 -11.20 -3.55
C SER A 54 -3.36 -10.76 -3.97
N TRP A 55 -3.62 -9.45 -3.98
CA TRP A 55 -4.84 -8.86 -4.50
C TRP A 55 -4.85 -8.69 -6.04
N GLY A 56 -3.76 -9.06 -6.72
CA GLY A 56 -3.61 -8.97 -8.17
C GLY A 56 -3.14 -7.62 -8.69
N TRP A 57 -2.61 -6.74 -7.82
CA TRP A 57 -2.07 -5.46 -8.27
C TRP A 57 -0.65 -5.63 -8.85
N PRO A 58 -0.34 -4.93 -9.95
CA PRO A 58 1.00 -4.92 -10.53
C PRO A 58 1.92 -4.02 -9.70
N ILE A 59 2.38 -4.52 -8.55
CA ILE A 59 3.34 -3.79 -7.71
C ILE A 59 4.75 -3.94 -8.30
N ASP A 60 5.37 -2.82 -8.61
CA ASP A 60 6.70 -2.72 -9.19
C ASP A 60 7.78 -2.98 -8.14
N ALA A 61 8.90 -3.56 -8.58
CA ALA A 61 10.05 -3.83 -7.72
C ALA A 61 10.59 -2.55 -7.04
N ALA A 62 10.54 -1.41 -7.73
CA ALA A 62 10.97 -0.13 -7.16
C ALA A 62 10.13 0.29 -5.94
N THR A 63 8.82 0.00 -5.94
CA THR A 63 7.96 0.25 -4.79
C THR A 63 8.30 -0.71 -3.65
N GLU A 64 8.58 -1.98 -3.93
CA GLU A 64 8.99 -2.94 -2.90
C GLU A 64 10.33 -2.59 -2.25
N GLU A 65 11.32 -2.16 -3.03
CA GLU A 65 12.62 -1.74 -2.52
C GLU A 65 12.51 -0.59 -1.53
N LYS A 66 11.61 0.38 -1.78
CA LYS A 66 11.37 1.46 -0.82
C LYS A 66 10.72 0.95 0.47
N LEU A 67 9.79 0.00 0.33
CA LEU A 67 9.01 -0.55 1.43
C LEU A 67 9.72 -1.66 2.21
N ILE A 68 10.84 -2.20 1.72
CA ILE A 68 11.62 -3.25 2.40
C ILE A 68 12.14 -2.79 3.76
N THR A 69 12.24 -1.47 3.96
CA THR A 69 12.65 -0.85 5.23
C THR A 69 11.58 -0.96 6.32
N LEU A 70 10.32 -1.21 5.93
CA LEU A 70 9.18 -1.33 6.85
C LEU A 70 8.92 -2.81 7.19
N PRO A 71 8.38 -3.10 8.39
CA PRO A 71 8.02 -4.45 8.78
C PRO A 71 6.97 -5.04 7.81
N PRO A 72 7.19 -6.25 7.26
CA PRO A 72 6.26 -6.87 6.33
C PRO A 72 4.97 -7.31 7.01
N TRP A 73 3.82 -7.08 6.36
CA TRP A 73 2.55 -7.62 6.83
C TRP A 73 2.41 -9.09 6.43
N SER A 74 3.18 -9.98 7.06
CA SER A 74 3.20 -11.41 6.74
C SER A 74 1.94 -12.19 7.15
N ASP A 75 1.15 -11.66 8.08
CA ASP A 75 -0.12 -12.26 8.54
C ASP A 75 -1.33 -11.52 7.94
N HIS A 76 -1.28 -11.27 6.62
CA HIS A 76 -2.38 -10.62 5.93
C HIS A 76 -3.43 -11.64 5.47
N PRO A 77 -4.73 -11.32 5.50
CA PRO A 77 -5.81 -12.28 5.19
C PRO A 77 -5.73 -12.83 3.75
N MET A 78 -5.05 -12.13 2.85
CA MET A 78 -4.83 -12.58 1.47
C MET A 78 -3.73 -13.64 1.30
N VAL A 79 -2.97 -14.00 2.34
CA VAL A 79 -1.92 -15.05 2.24
C VAL A 79 -2.55 -16.39 1.84
N GLN A 80 -3.82 -16.61 2.22
CA GLN A 80 -4.55 -17.85 1.97
C GLN A 80 -4.97 -18.04 0.51
N TYR A 81 -4.84 -17.00 -0.31
CA TYR A 81 -5.31 -16.96 -1.71
C TYR A 81 -4.18 -16.67 -2.71
N GLY A 82 -2.94 -16.53 -2.24
CA GLY A 82 -1.74 -16.24 -3.03
C GLY A 82 -0.94 -17.47 -3.39
#